data_AF-A0A674K7D6-F1
#
_entry.id   AF-A0A674K7D6-F1
#
_cell.length_a   1.000
_cell.length_b   1.000
_cell.length_c   1.000
_cell.angle_alpha   90.00
_cell.angle_beta   90.00
_cell.angle_gamma   90.00
#
_symmetry.space_group_name_H-M   'P 1'
#
loop_
_entity.id
_entity.type
_entity.pdbx_description
1 polymer ?
#
loop_
_entity_poly.entity_id
_entity_poly.type
_entity_poly.pdbx_seq_one_letter_code
_entity_poly.pdbx_strand_id
1 'polypeptide(L)'
;MATAMDQLVGFGLVAFSLLLFVYYTIWIIILPFIDSDHGIHKFFLPREYSVTIPVIAGLLLVLFVGVFVVIVMWKNRKPAKKSD
;
A
#
# COMPACT_ATOMS: atom_id res chain seq x y z
N MET A 1 0.80 23.32 -17.79
CA MET A 1 1.26 23.65 -16.43
C MET A 1 0.40 22.86 -15.46
N ALA A 2 1.00 22.19 -14.48
CA ALA A 2 0.23 21.55 -13.41
C ALA A 2 -0.51 22.63 -12.63
N THR A 3 -1.77 22.37 -12.29
CA THR A 3 -2.59 23.30 -11.51
C THR A 3 -2.01 23.41 -10.10
N ALA A 4 -2.19 24.52 -9.40
CA ALA A 4 -1.74 24.68 -8.00
C ALA A 4 -2.25 23.54 -7.09
N MET A 5 -3.43 22.99 -7.38
CA MET A 5 -3.99 21.81 -6.71
C MET A 5 -3.18 20.54 -6.97
N ASP A 6 -2.73 20.31 -8.20
CA ASP A 6 -1.92 19.14 -8.56
C ASP A 6 -0.58 19.15 -7.82
N GLN A 7 0.03 20.35 -7.67
CA GLN A 7 1.27 20.53 -6.92
C GLN A 7 1.08 20.29 -5.42
N LEU A 8 -0.03 20.77 -4.84
CA LEU A 8 -0.34 20.55 -3.42
C LEU A 8 -0.55 19.07 -3.12
N VAL A 9 -1.30 18.36 -3.96
CA VAL A 9 -1.53 16.92 -3.83
C VAL A 9 -0.21 16.16 -3.98
N GLY A 10 0.61 16.52 -4.97
CA GLY A 10 1.93 15.92 -5.16
C GLY A 10 2.83 16.10 -3.93
N PHE A 11 2.91 17.31 -3.38
CA PHE A 11 3.68 17.57 -2.17
C PHE A 11 3.14 16.80 -0.96
N GLY A 12 1.81 16.74 -0.80
CA GLY A 12 1.16 15.96 0.25
C GLY A 12 1.49 14.48 0.16
N LEU A 13 1.44 13.89 -1.04
CA LEU A 13 1.82 12.49 -1.28
C LEU A 13 3.29 12.22 -0.96
N VAL A 14 4.20 13.13 -1.36
CA VAL A 14 5.63 12.99 -1.06
C VAL A 14 5.90 13.08 0.44
N ALA A 15 5.34 14.09 1.12
CA ALA A 15 5.51 14.25 2.56
C ALA A 15 4.94 13.05 3.33
N PHE A 16 3.75 12.58 2.96
CA PHE A 16 3.13 11.39 3.54
C PHE A 16 3.97 10.13 3.30
N SER A 17 4.47 9.93 2.07
CA SER A 17 5.35 8.81 1.73
C SER A 17 6.64 8.85 2.55
N LEU A 18 7.22 10.04 2.77
CA LEU A 18 8.43 10.20 3.56
C LEU A 18 8.19 9.83 5.03
N LEU A 19 7.06 10.25 5.61
CA LEU A 19 6.68 9.88 6.98
C LEU A 19 6.52 8.36 7.13
N LEU A 20 5.80 7.72 6.20
CA LEU A 20 5.66 6.26 6.19
C LEU A 20 7.01 5.57 6.06
N PHE A 21 7.87 6.05 5.16
CA PHE A 21 9.20 5.49 4.94
C PHE A 21 10.05 5.55 6.20
N VAL A 22 10.10 6.70 6.88
CA VAL A 22 10.85 6.86 8.13
C VAL A 22 10.27 5.96 9.23
N TYR A 23 8.95 5.93 9.39
CA TYR A 23 8.30 5.06 10.38
C TYR A 23 8.64 3.59 10.17
N TYR A 24 8.48 3.08 8.95
CA TYR A 24 8.81 1.68 8.63
C TYR A 24 10.30 1.38 8.68
N THR A 25 11.17 2.34 8.33
CA THR A 25 12.62 2.19 8.45
C THR A 25 13.02 2.01 9.91
N ILE A 26 12.51 2.87 10.80
CA ILE A 26 12.76 2.72 12.24
C ILE A 26 12.19 1.39 12.73
N TRP A 27 10.98 1.04 12.31
CA TRP A 27 10.30 -0.17 12.78
C TRP A 27 10.99 -1.47 12.36
N ILE A 28 11.41 -1.58 11.10
CA ILE A 28 11.99 -2.82 10.53
C ILE A 28 13.50 -2.90 10.80
N ILE A 29 14.22 -1.79 10.62
CA ILE A 29 15.69 -1.81 10.66
C ILE A 29 16.21 -1.47 12.05
N ILE A 30 15.67 -0.42 12.70
CA ILE A 30 16.28 0.11 13.94
C ILE A 30 15.75 -0.60 15.18
N LEU A 31 14.44 -0.84 15.27
CA LEU A 31 13.78 -1.48 16.41
C LEU A 31 14.38 -2.83 16.84
N PRO A 32 14.82 -3.75 15.95
CA PRO A 32 15.44 -5.02 16.40
C PRO A 32 16.76 -4.84 17.17
N PHE A 33 17.39 -3.67 17.10
CA PHE A 33 18.62 -3.36 17.84
C PHE A 33 18.36 -2.64 19.17
N ILE A 34 17.10 -2.37 19.52
CA ILE A 34 16.73 -1.68 20.77
C ILE A 34 16.13 -2.69 21.75
N ASP A 35 16.54 -2.60 23.01
CA ASP A 35 16.06 -3.50 24.06
C ASP A 35 14.56 -3.34 24.30
N SER A 36 13.91 -4.49 24.54
CA SER A 36 12.46 -4.63 24.69
C SER A 36 11.86 -3.85 25.87
N ASP A 37 12.69 -3.41 26.82
CA ASP A 37 12.28 -2.65 28.00
C ASP A 37 12.05 -1.14 27.68
N HIS A 38 12.50 -0.67 26.52
CA HIS A 38 12.36 0.74 26.15
C HIS A 38 10.91 1.09 25.78
N GLY A 39 10.43 2.22 26.30
CA GLY A 39 9.07 2.73 26.03
C GLY A 39 8.74 2.99 24.55
N ILE A 40 9.76 2.99 23.67
CA ILE A 40 9.57 3.09 22.22
C ILE A 40 8.72 1.93 21.68
N HIS A 41 8.77 0.75 22.30
CA HIS A 41 7.97 -0.41 21.89
C HIS A 41 6.46 -0.18 22.05
N LYS A 42 6.03 0.87 22.76
CA LYS A 42 4.60 1.26 22.81
C LYS A 42 4.14 2.02 21.56
N PHE A 43 5.07 2.64 20.83
CA PHE A 43 4.78 3.38 19.59
C PHE A 43 4.86 2.49 18.34
N PHE A 44 5.42 1.28 18.48
CA PHE A 44 5.56 0.30 17.41
C PHE A 44 4.75 -0.95 17.75
N LEU A 45 4.03 -1.48 16.77
CA LEU A 45 3.39 -2.78 16.95
C LEU A 45 4.45 -3.88 17.09
N PRO A 46 4.09 -5.05 17.65
CA PRO A 46 4.98 -6.21 17.69
C PRO A 46 5.59 -6.49 16.31
N ARG A 47 6.85 -6.95 16.30
CA ARG A 47 7.67 -7.06 15.09
C ARG A 47 6.98 -7.83 13.94
N GLU A 48 6.17 -8.82 14.28
CA GLU A 48 5.48 -9.69 13.32
C GLU A 48 4.52 -8.89 12.42
N TYR A 49 3.98 -7.77 12.92
CA TYR A 49 3.10 -6.90 12.15
C TYR A 49 3.85 -6.02 11.15
N SER A 50 5.15 -5.77 11.35
CA SER A 50 5.94 -4.92 10.44
C SER A 50 6.05 -5.52 9.03
N VAL A 51 6.05 -6.85 8.93
CA VAL A 51 6.06 -7.59 7.66
C VAL A 51 4.64 -7.95 7.22
N THR A 52 3.78 -8.32 8.17
CA THR A 52 2.41 -8.77 7.86
C THR A 52 1.55 -7.67 7.24
N ILE A 53 1.66 -6.42 7.70
CA ILE A 53 0.86 -5.31 7.17
C ILE A 53 1.17 -5.04 5.68
N PRO A 54 2.44 -4.85 5.26
CA PRO A 54 2.77 -4.72 3.83
C PRO A 54 2.30 -5.89 2.97
N VAL A 55 2.43 -7.12 3.48
CA VAL A 55 2.00 -8.33 2.76
C VAL A 55 0.49 -8.34 2.54
N ILE A 56 -0.30 -8.09 3.59
CA ILE A 56 -1.76 -8.02 3.46
C ILE A 56 -2.18 -6.89 2.53
N ALA A 57 -1.55 -5.71 2.64
CA ALA A 57 -1.83 -4.59 1.76
C ALA A 57 -1.55 -4.93 0.29
N GLY A 58 -0.42 -5.60 0.01
CA GLY A 58 -0.08 -6.09 -1.33
C GLY A 58 -1.07 -7.13 -1.86
N LEU A 59 -1.46 -8.10 -1.03
CA LEU A 59 -2.45 -9.11 -1.39
C LEU A 59 -3.81 -8.50 -1.71
N LEU A 60 -4.28 -7.56 -0.88
CA LEU A 60 -5.53 -6.83 -1.12
C LEU A 60 -5.48 -6.02 -2.42
N LEU A 61 -4.35 -5.37 -2.70
CA LEU A 61 -4.16 -4.62 -3.95
C LEU A 61 -4.19 -5.55 -5.16
N VAL A 62 -3.49 -6.68 -5.11
CA VAL A 62 -3.50 -7.68 -6.19
C VAL A 62 -4.90 -8.24 -6.41
N LEU A 63 -5.61 -8.58 -5.34
CA LEU A 63 -6.99 -9.08 -5.41
C LEU A 63 -7.91 -8.02 -6.02
N PHE A 64 -7.79 -6.78 -5.58
CA PHE A 64 -8.57 -5.66 -6.09
C PHE A 64 -8.35 -5.46 -7.60
N VAL A 65 -7.10 -5.43 -8.05
CA VAL A 65 -6.76 -5.32 -9.47
C VAL A 65 -7.26 -6.52 -10.26
N GLY A 66 -7.08 -7.74 -9.73
CA GLY A 66 -7.56 -8.98 -10.37
C GLY A 66 -9.08 -8.98 -10.56
N VAL A 67 -9.83 -8.64 -9.52
CA VAL A 67 -11.30 -8.50 -9.59
C VAL A 67 -11.71 -7.45 -10.61
N PHE A 68 -11.06 -6.28 -10.57
CA PHE A 68 -11.32 -5.21 -11.54
C PHE A 68 -11.13 -5.68 -12.98
N VAL A 69 -10.01 -6.37 -13.28
CA VAL A 69 -9.73 -6.92 -14.61
C VAL A 69 -10.80 -7.92 -15.04
N VAL A 70 -11.18 -8.86 -14.16
CA VAL A 70 -12.22 -9.87 -14.44
C VAL A 70 -13.56 -9.20 -14.76
N ILE A 71 -13.96 -8.19 -13.98
CA ILE A 71 -15.20 -7.44 -14.19
C ILE A 71 -15.17 -6.73 -15.56
N VAL A 72 -14.07 -6.06 -15.89
CA VAL A 72 -13.91 -5.37 -17.18
C VAL A 72 -13.95 -6.36 -18.35
N MET A 73 -13.27 -7.49 -18.23
CA MET A 73 -13.29 -8.54 -19.26
C MET A 73 -14.69 -9.12 -19.46
N TRP A 74 -15.43 -9.39 -18.38
CA TRP A 74 -16.80 -9.88 -18.47
C TRP A 74 -17.69 -8.86 -19.19
N LYS A 75 -17.63 -7.60 -18.79
CA LYS A 75 -18.44 -6.52 -19.38
C LYS A 75 -18.12 -6.30 -20.86
N ASN A 76 -16.88 -6.52 -21.28
CA ASN A 76 -16.44 -6.35 -22.67
C ASN A 76 -16.62 -7.61 -23.54
N ARG A 77 -17.15 -8.73 -23.01
CA ARG A 77 -17.49 -9.90 -23.85
C ARG A 77 -18.64 -9.52 -24.79
N LYS A 78 -18.33 -9.28 -26.07
CA LYS A 78 -19.34 -9.23 -27.14
C LYS A 78 -19.99 -10.62 -27.24
N PRO A 79 -21.33 -10.73 -27.38
CA PRO A 79 -21.95 -12.01 -27.70
C PRO A 79 -21.36 -12.48 -29.03
N ALA A 80 -20.83 -13.71 -29.05
CA ALA A 80 -20.38 -14.32 -30.29
C ALA A 80 -21.57 -14.37 -31.25
N LYS A 81 -21.50 -13.60 -32.34
CA LYS A 81 -22.39 -13.78 -33.49
C LYS A 81 -22.17 -15.23 -33.93
N LYS A 82 -23.15 -16.10 -33.70
CA LYS A 82 -23.26 -17.35 -34.43
C LYS A 82 -23.35 -16.96 -35.91
N SER A 83 -22.30 -17.24 -36.68
CA SER A 83 -22.42 -17.29 -38.14
C SER A 83 -23.28 -18.50 -38.46
N ASP A 84 -24.40 -18.27 -39.14
CA ASP A 84 -25.28 -19.26 -39.78
C ASP A 84 -24.49 -20.32 -40.55
#